data_AF-A0A0F3MC25-F1
#
_entry.id   AF-A0A0F3MC25-F1
#
_cell.length_a   1.000
_cell.length_b   1.000
_cell.length_c   1.000
_cell.angle_alpha   90.00
_cell.angle_beta   90.00
_cell.angle_gamma   90.00
#
_symmetry.space_group_name_H-M   'P 1'
#
loop_
_entity.id
_entity.type
_entity.pdbx_description
1 polymer ?
#
loop_
_entity_poly.entity_id
_entity_poly.type
_entity_poly.pdbx_seq_one_letter_code
_entity_poly.pdbx_strand_id
1 'polypeptide(L)'
;MFGAKAVAKIRDVQIQDSITLTNTKEFLRQCFMKPYIIGNILGKKAAAQQTNDIIGFIEQNIPNNFGIYYREPSNLGISFKTCRQATPLIKAAIHKELNEGLLTKFAAAIGVQSDQSSMLSQRLKVMTGDTLKYLQREQQDIHEWMKQAMLLNANRESYDDWREKVFIITNLS
;
A
#
# COMPACT_ATOMS: atom_id res chain seq x y z
N MET A 1 9.68 5.93 23.95
CA MET A 1 8.26 6.32 23.73
C MET A 1 7.92 6.51 22.26
N PHE A 2 8.78 7.15 21.45
CA PHE A 2 8.54 7.42 20.02
C PHE A 2 8.35 6.18 19.15
N GLY A 3 9.11 5.09 19.40
CA GLY A 3 8.96 3.82 18.68
C GLY A 3 7.54 3.24 18.77
N ALA A 4 7.01 3.02 19.97
CA ALA A 4 5.65 2.52 20.17
C ALA A 4 4.59 3.43 19.53
N LYS A 5 4.79 4.75 19.56
CA LYS A 5 3.91 5.73 18.91
C LYS A 5 3.97 5.63 17.38
N ALA A 6 5.16 5.40 16.80
CA ALA A 6 5.32 5.16 15.38
C ALA A 6 4.66 3.84 14.93
N VAL A 7 4.77 2.76 15.72
CA VAL A 7 4.03 1.50 15.45
C VAL A 7 2.53 1.72 15.52
N ALA A 8 2.04 2.45 16.52
CA ALA A 8 0.61 2.74 16.63
C ALA A 8 0.14 3.55 15.42
N LYS A 9 0.89 4.58 15.02
CA LYS A 9 0.56 5.46 13.90
C LYS A 9 0.75 4.83 12.52
N ILE A 10 1.46 3.72 12.40
CA ILE A 10 1.62 3.05 11.10
C ILE A 10 0.29 2.56 10.53
N ARG A 11 -0.65 2.16 11.40
CA ARG A 11 -2.00 1.73 11.01
C ARG A 11 -2.84 2.88 10.49
N ASP A 12 -2.47 4.11 10.84
CA ASP A 12 -3.14 5.34 10.40
C ASP A 12 -2.52 5.91 9.12
N VAL A 13 -1.42 5.31 8.61
CA VAL A 13 -0.80 5.73 7.34
C VAL A 13 -1.65 5.22 6.19
N GLN A 14 -2.52 6.09 5.67
CA GLN A 14 -3.44 5.76 4.59
C GLN A 14 -3.20 6.66 3.38
N ILE A 15 -3.50 6.10 2.22
CA ILE A 15 -3.70 6.85 0.97
C ILE A 15 -4.87 7.80 1.19
N GLN A 16 -4.59 9.11 1.15
CA GLN A 16 -5.52 10.21 1.32
C GLN A 16 -6.25 10.56 0.02
N ASP A 17 -5.58 10.47 -1.13
CA ASP A 17 -6.23 10.76 -2.41
C ASP A 17 -7.24 9.66 -2.75
N SER A 18 -8.51 10.03 -2.84
CA SER A 18 -9.60 9.06 -2.97
C SER A 18 -9.54 8.27 -4.29
N ILE A 19 -9.03 8.87 -5.36
CA ILE A 19 -8.84 8.23 -6.66
C ILE A 19 -7.71 7.22 -6.57
N THR A 20 -6.57 7.62 -6.02
CA THR A 20 -5.40 6.76 -5.76
C THR A 20 -5.77 5.60 -4.84
N LEU A 21 -6.58 5.84 -3.80
CA LEU A 21 -7.04 4.80 -2.87
C LEU A 21 -7.92 3.80 -3.59
N THR A 22 -8.90 4.29 -4.35
CA THR A 22 -9.81 3.42 -5.11
C THR A 22 -9.04 2.56 -6.11
N ASN A 23 -8.16 3.16 -6.89
CA ASN A 23 -7.34 2.46 -7.89
C ASN A 23 -6.41 1.44 -7.23
N THR A 24 -5.81 1.80 -6.09
CA THR A 24 -4.90 0.91 -5.34
C THR A 24 -5.64 -0.26 -4.71
N LYS A 25 -6.82 -0.04 -4.11
CA LYS A 25 -7.66 -1.13 -3.55
C LYS A 25 -8.07 -2.14 -4.63
N GLU A 26 -8.51 -1.65 -5.79
CA GLU A 26 -8.87 -2.51 -6.92
C GLU A 26 -7.64 -3.24 -7.49
N PHE A 27 -6.50 -2.56 -7.59
CA PHE A 27 -5.22 -3.17 -8.01
C PHE A 27 -4.79 -4.29 -7.07
N LEU A 28 -4.79 -4.07 -5.76
CA LEU A 28 -4.44 -5.08 -4.77
C LEU A 28 -5.41 -6.26 -4.82
N ARG A 29 -6.71 -6.00 -5.00
CA ARG A 29 -7.71 -7.05 -5.11
C ARG A 29 -7.49 -7.94 -6.34
N GLN A 30 -7.35 -7.33 -7.52
CA GLN A 30 -7.32 -8.04 -8.79
C GLN A 30 -5.94 -8.58 -9.15
N CYS A 31 -4.89 -7.83 -8.87
CA CYS A 31 -3.53 -8.14 -9.30
C CYS A 31 -2.71 -8.87 -8.22
N PHE A 32 -3.19 -8.91 -6.97
CA PHE A 32 -2.48 -9.58 -5.89
C PHE A 32 -3.34 -10.61 -5.16
N MET A 33 -4.42 -10.18 -4.51
CA MET A 33 -5.19 -11.05 -3.62
C MET A 33 -5.89 -12.17 -4.37
N LYS A 34 -6.62 -11.85 -5.44
CA LYS A 34 -7.36 -12.84 -6.23
C LYS A 34 -6.42 -13.91 -6.83
N PRO A 35 -5.33 -13.56 -7.52
CA PRO A 35 -4.43 -14.55 -8.11
C PRO A 35 -3.58 -15.32 -7.09
N TYR A 36 -3.19 -14.72 -5.97
CA TYR A 36 -2.19 -15.33 -5.07
C TYR A 36 -2.73 -15.72 -3.69
N ILE A 37 -3.66 -14.97 -3.10
CA ILE A 37 -4.07 -15.16 -1.70
C ILE A 37 -5.38 -15.95 -1.58
N ILE A 38 -6.43 -15.44 -2.23
CA ILE A 38 -7.80 -15.98 -2.15
C ILE A 38 -7.91 -17.19 -3.07
N GLY A 39 -7.68 -17.00 -4.37
CA GLY A 39 -7.80 -18.08 -5.36
C GLY A 39 -6.55 -18.95 -5.47
N ASN A 40 -5.36 -18.43 -5.08
CA ASN A 40 -4.06 -19.08 -5.28
C ASN A 40 -3.89 -19.71 -6.68
N ILE A 41 -4.48 -19.08 -7.70
CA ILE A 41 -4.55 -19.58 -9.08
C ILE A 41 -3.15 -19.73 -9.68
N LEU A 42 -2.21 -18.90 -9.20
CA LEU A 42 -0.83 -18.88 -9.68
C LEU A 42 0.15 -19.58 -8.72
N GLY A 43 -0.34 -20.30 -7.71
CA GLY A 43 0.48 -21.19 -6.86
C GLY A 43 1.49 -20.52 -5.92
N LYS A 44 1.49 -19.19 -5.79
CA LYS A 44 2.48 -18.42 -5.00
C LYS A 44 1.94 -17.87 -3.69
N LYS A 45 0.89 -18.49 -3.11
CA LYS A 45 0.26 -18.03 -1.86
C LYS A 45 1.24 -17.83 -0.71
N ALA A 46 2.10 -18.80 -0.42
CA ALA A 46 3.04 -18.69 0.70
C ALA A 46 4.01 -17.50 0.52
N ALA A 47 4.59 -17.36 -0.67
CA ALA A 47 5.46 -16.24 -1.01
C ALA A 47 4.73 -14.89 -0.98
N ALA A 48 3.49 -14.84 -1.48
CA ALA A 48 2.66 -13.64 -1.45
C ALA A 48 2.25 -13.25 -0.02
N GLN A 49 1.97 -14.21 0.87
CA GLN A 49 1.65 -13.92 2.28
C GLN A 49 2.85 -13.44 3.09
N GLN A 50 4.07 -13.80 2.67
CA GLN A 50 5.31 -13.44 3.33
C GLN A 50 5.98 -12.20 2.71
N THR A 51 5.47 -11.67 1.60
CA THR A 51 6.08 -10.52 0.94
C THR A 51 5.87 -9.24 1.74
N ASN A 52 6.96 -8.47 1.91
CA ASN A 52 6.92 -7.12 2.45
C ASN A 52 6.94 -6.05 1.34
N ASP A 53 7.15 -6.46 0.09
CA ASP A 53 7.05 -5.61 -1.10
C ASP A 53 6.00 -6.17 -2.04
N ILE A 54 4.76 -5.68 -1.91
CA ILE A 54 3.63 -6.16 -2.71
C ILE A 54 3.82 -5.76 -4.19
N ILE A 55 4.28 -4.53 -4.46
CA ILE A 55 4.49 -4.08 -5.84
C ILE A 55 5.63 -4.86 -6.48
N GLY A 56 6.78 -5.00 -5.80
CA GLY A 56 7.90 -5.79 -6.32
C GLY A 56 7.53 -7.25 -6.53
N PHE A 57 6.74 -7.84 -5.63
CA PHE A 57 6.19 -9.17 -5.83
C PHE A 57 5.32 -9.25 -7.09
N ILE A 58 4.41 -8.30 -7.31
CA ILE A 58 3.57 -8.27 -8.52
C ILE A 58 4.43 -8.04 -9.77
N GLU A 59 5.45 -7.17 -9.73
CA GLU A 59 6.36 -6.93 -10.87
C GLU A 59 7.08 -8.22 -11.31
N GLN A 60 7.53 -9.03 -10.35
CA GLN A 60 8.17 -10.33 -10.62
C GLN A 60 7.16 -11.44 -10.98
N ASN A 61 5.89 -11.24 -10.61
CA ASN A 61 4.82 -12.21 -10.75
C ASN A 61 3.58 -11.50 -11.33
N ILE A 62 3.69 -10.94 -12.53
CA ILE A 62 2.55 -10.22 -13.10
C ILE A 62 1.49 -11.25 -13.52
N PRO A 63 0.27 -11.21 -12.96
CA PRO A 63 -0.78 -12.14 -13.35
C PRO A 63 -1.26 -11.82 -14.78
N ASN A 64 -1.21 -12.81 -15.67
CA ASN A 64 -1.73 -12.69 -17.03
C ASN A 64 -3.27 -12.75 -17.02
N ASN A 65 -3.93 -11.97 -17.90
CA ASN A 65 -5.39 -11.89 -18.03
C ASN A 65 -6.13 -11.26 -16.83
N PHE A 66 -5.40 -10.65 -15.89
CA PHE A 66 -5.98 -9.82 -14.84
C PHE A 66 -5.79 -8.34 -15.17
N GLY A 67 -6.69 -7.52 -14.63
CA GLY A 67 -6.66 -6.07 -14.78
C GLY A 67 -7.64 -5.40 -13.85
N ILE A 68 -7.64 -4.07 -13.92
CA ILE A 68 -8.47 -3.19 -13.12
C ILE A 68 -9.23 -2.22 -13.99
N TYR A 69 -10.36 -1.74 -13.47
CA TYR A 69 -11.02 -0.55 -13.97
C TYR A 69 -10.37 0.66 -13.31
N TYR A 70 -9.37 1.22 -13.99
CA TYR A 70 -8.59 2.35 -13.51
C TYR A 70 -9.34 3.67 -13.74
N ARG A 71 -9.48 4.46 -12.69
CA ARG A 71 -10.03 5.81 -12.74
C ARG A 71 -8.91 6.80 -13.06
N GLU A 72 -9.02 7.50 -14.18
CA GLU A 72 -8.06 8.50 -14.61
C GLU A 72 -8.15 9.75 -13.72
N PRO A 73 -7.06 10.18 -13.06
CA PRO A 73 -7.09 11.35 -12.19
C PRO A 73 -7.41 12.67 -12.92
N SER A 74 -7.12 12.75 -14.23
CA SER A 74 -7.21 13.98 -15.01
C SER A 74 -8.60 14.30 -15.55
N ASN A 75 -9.41 13.27 -15.85
CA ASN A 75 -10.71 13.45 -16.50
C ASN A 75 -11.83 12.59 -15.88
N LEU A 76 -11.55 11.90 -14.77
CA LEU A 76 -12.48 11.00 -14.07
C LEU A 76 -13.03 9.85 -14.94
N GLY A 77 -12.46 9.64 -16.14
CA GLY A 77 -12.80 8.53 -17.01
C GLY A 77 -12.35 7.20 -16.41
N ILE A 78 -13.08 6.13 -16.73
CA ILE A 78 -12.74 4.77 -16.29
C ILE A 78 -12.24 3.99 -17.50
N SER A 79 -11.03 3.43 -17.40
CA SER A 79 -10.46 2.59 -18.45
C SER A 79 -9.99 1.26 -17.90
N PHE A 80 -10.20 0.17 -18.65
CA PHE A 80 -9.61 -1.10 -18.30
C PHE A 80 -8.10 -1.08 -18.55
N LYS A 81 -7.32 -1.44 -17.52
CA LYS A 81 -5.87 -1.57 -17.61
C LYS A 81 -5.49 -2.94 -17.09
N THR A 82 -4.70 -3.67 -17.86
CA THR A 82 -4.11 -4.95 -17.41
C THR A 82 -3.24 -4.70 -16.18
N CYS A 83 -3.01 -5.72 -15.34
CA CYS A 83 -2.12 -5.59 -14.19
C CYS A 83 -0.73 -5.10 -14.59
N ARG A 84 -0.26 -5.49 -15.79
CA ARG A 84 1.00 -4.99 -16.38
C ARG A 84 0.98 -3.47 -16.61
N GLN A 85 -0.11 -2.93 -17.14
CA GLN A 85 -0.26 -1.49 -17.39
C GLN A 85 -0.55 -0.71 -16.11
N ALA A 86 -1.29 -1.30 -15.17
CA ALA A 86 -1.67 -0.67 -13.92
C ALA A 86 -0.50 -0.54 -12.94
N THR A 87 0.39 -1.53 -12.89
CA THR A 87 1.51 -1.57 -11.93
C THR A 87 2.35 -0.28 -11.92
N PRO A 88 2.88 0.22 -13.06
CA PRO A 88 3.66 1.47 -13.06
C PRO A 88 2.83 2.70 -12.68
N LEU A 89 1.53 2.73 -13.00
CA LEU A 89 0.63 3.84 -12.66
C LEU A 89 0.37 3.91 -11.16
N ILE A 90 0.08 2.77 -10.54
CA ILE A 90 -0.12 2.66 -9.08
C ILE A 90 1.17 3.02 -8.35
N LYS A 91 2.32 2.50 -8.81
CA LYS A 91 3.63 2.82 -8.24
C LYS A 91 3.92 4.33 -8.28
N ALA A 92 3.63 4.99 -9.40
CA ALA A 92 3.82 6.42 -9.54
C ALA A 92 2.85 7.24 -8.68
N ALA A 93 1.57 6.84 -8.61
CA ALA A 93 0.56 7.54 -7.81
C ALA A 93 0.87 7.49 -6.31
N ILE A 94 1.25 6.31 -5.79
CA ILE A 94 1.64 6.15 -4.38
C ILE A 94 2.92 6.94 -4.08
N HIS A 95 3.90 6.93 -5.00
CA HIS A 95 5.12 7.71 -4.81
C HIS A 95 4.83 9.22 -4.76
N LYS A 96 3.95 9.71 -5.64
CA LYS A 96 3.49 11.10 -5.63
C LYS A 96 2.85 11.45 -4.29
N GLU A 97 1.91 10.65 -3.84
CA GLU A 97 1.18 10.91 -2.59
C GLU A 97 2.06 10.86 -1.35
N LEU A 98 3.01 9.93 -1.31
CA LEU A 98 3.99 9.84 -0.23
C LEU A 98 4.79 11.15 -0.09
N ASN A 99 5.22 11.69 -1.24
CA ASN A 99 5.99 12.93 -1.31
C ASN A 99 5.11 14.18 -1.10
N GLU A 100 3.83 14.11 -1.45
CA GLU A 100 2.86 15.20 -1.27
C GLU A 100 2.28 15.20 0.16
N GLY A 101 3.17 15.43 1.12
CA GLY A 101 2.81 15.84 2.49
C GLY A 101 2.46 14.70 3.46
N LEU A 102 2.35 13.45 3.02
CA LEU A 102 2.12 12.32 3.92
C LEU A 102 3.28 12.12 4.91
N LEU A 103 4.52 12.23 4.42
CA LEU A 103 5.73 12.20 5.26
C LEU A 103 5.69 13.28 6.35
N THR A 104 5.36 14.51 5.96
CA THR A 104 5.27 15.65 6.87
C THR A 104 4.16 15.47 7.91
N LYS A 105 2.99 14.98 7.50
CA LYS A 105 1.87 14.66 8.40
C LYS A 105 2.23 13.56 9.40
N PHE A 106 2.90 12.51 8.93
CA PHE A 106 3.33 11.40 9.78
C PHE A 106 4.35 11.87 10.83
N ALA A 107 5.37 12.61 10.40
CA ALA A 107 6.36 13.19 11.30
C ALA A 107 5.71 14.10 12.35
N ALA A 108 4.79 14.98 11.95
CA ALA A 108 4.04 15.81 12.89
C ALA A 108 3.25 14.96 13.91
N ALA A 109 2.57 13.89 13.46
CA ALA A 109 1.78 13.01 14.33
C ALA A 109 2.62 12.27 15.39
N ILE A 110 3.86 11.92 15.07
CA ILE A 110 4.78 11.30 16.03
C ILE A 110 5.59 12.32 16.86
N GLY A 111 5.40 13.62 16.62
CA GLY A 111 6.05 14.71 17.38
C GLY A 111 7.39 15.16 16.80
N VAL A 112 7.60 14.99 15.50
CA VAL A 112 8.85 15.28 14.80
C VAL A 112 8.58 16.43 13.85
N GLN A 113 9.11 17.60 14.20
CA GLN A 113 9.04 18.80 13.36
C GLN A 113 10.40 19.02 12.69
N SER A 114 10.40 19.20 11.37
CA SER A 114 11.55 19.61 10.58
C SER A 114 11.05 20.25 9.30
N ASP A 115 11.58 21.44 8.97
CA ASP A 115 11.16 22.20 7.78
C ASP A 115 11.80 21.66 6.49
N GLN A 116 12.71 20.69 6.61
CA GLN A 116 13.37 20.02 5.49
C GLN A 116 13.09 18.51 5.48
N SER A 117 12.59 18.01 4.34
CA SER A 117 12.22 16.60 4.09
C SER A 117 13.39 15.61 4.28
N SER A 118 14.61 16.00 3.89
CA SER A 118 15.81 15.17 4.08
C SER A 118 16.17 14.98 5.56
N MET A 119 16.09 16.05 6.36
CA MET A 119 16.27 16.02 7.81
C MET A 119 15.14 15.26 8.52
N LEU A 120 13.90 15.37 8.02
CA LEU A 120 12.73 14.67 8.55
C LEU A 120 12.89 13.16 8.35
N SER A 121 13.35 12.74 7.17
CA SER A 121 13.70 11.36 6.85
C SER A 121 14.83 10.86 7.75
N GLN A 122 15.92 11.61 7.90
CA GLN A 122 17.02 11.18 8.76
C GLN A 122 16.62 11.03 10.23
N ARG A 123 15.79 11.97 10.75
CA ARG A 123 15.26 11.89 12.11
C ARG A 123 14.36 10.67 12.29
N LEU A 124 13.38 10.50 11.39
CA LEU A 124 12.49 9.34 11.39
C LEU A 124 13.29 8.04 11.47
N LYS A 125 14.37 7.91 10.69
CA LYS A 125 15.20 6.70 10.57
C LYS A 125 15.85 6.35 11.90
N VAL A 126 16.38 7.36 12.59
CA VAL A 126 17.00 7.20 13.92
C VAL A 126 15.95 6.80 14.96
N MET A 127 14.74 7.34 14.90
CA MET A 127 13.66 7.01 15.86
C MET A 127 12.99 5.67 15.60
N THR A 128 12.94 5.23 14.35
CA THR A 128 12.25 4.00 13.94
C THR A 128 13.20 2.81 13.81
N GLY A 129 14.52 3.00 13.81
CA GLY A 129 15.53 1.94 13.65
C GLY A 129 15.40 0.73 14.59
N ASP A 130 15.04 0.93 15.86
CA ASP A 130 14.80 -0.18 16.81
C ASP A 130 13.40 -0.80 16.72
N THR A 131 12.47 -0.07 16.11
CA THR A 131 11.03 -0.37 16.07
C THR A 131 10.64 -1.07 14.76
N LEU A 132 11.35 -0.77 13.67
CA LEU A 132 11.19 -1.32 12.32
C LEU A 132 11.63 -2.78 12.20
N LYS A 133 12.09 -3.44 13.27
CA LYS A 133 12.40 -4.87 13.28
C LYS A 133 11.22 -5.74 12.80
N TYR A 134 9.98 -5.26 12.92
CA TYR A 134 8.77 -5.94 12.45
C TYR A 134 8.50 -5.83 10.94
N LEU A 135 9.21 -4.98 10.21
CA LEU A 135 9.07 -4.80 8.75
C LEU A 135 10.26 -5.36 7.96
N GLN A 136 11.08 -6.17 8.64
CA GLN A 136 12.32 -6.78 8.15
C GLN A 136 13.45 -5.82 7.76
N ARG A 137 14.63 -6.23 8.21
CA ARG A 137 15.95 -5.63 8.03
C ARG A 137 16.26 -5.57 6.53
N GLU A 138 16.22 -4.39 5.92
CA GLU A 138 17.05 -3.97 4.77
C GLU A 138 16.60 -2.64 4.15
N GLN A 139 15.38 -2.16 4.43
CA GLN A 139 14.97 -0.83 3.98
C GLN A 139 15.59 0.27 4.86
N GLN A 140 16.72 0.80 4.40
CA GLN A 140 17.36 1.98 4.97
C GLN A 140 16.64 3.29 4.62
N ASP A 141 15.58 3.23 3.80
CA ASP A 141 14.80 4.36 3.30
C ASP A 141 13.36 4.33 3.83
N ILE A 142 12.99 5.42 4.50
CA ILE A 142 11.65 5.64 5.06
C ILE A 142 10.59 5.76 3.98
N HIS A 143 10.96 6.27 2.81
CA HIS A 143 10.01 6.42 1.72
C HIS A 143 9.50 5.05 1.29
N GLU A 144 10.43 4.10 1.12
CA GLU A 144 10.07 2.73 0.77
C GLU A 144 9.28 2.05 1.89
N TRP A 145 9.67 2.25 3.15
CA TRP A 145 8.90 1.72 4.28
C TRP A 145 7.46 2.27 4.32
N MET A 146 7.27 3.59 4.22
CA MET A 146 5.95 4.22 4.29
C MET A 146 5.07 3.81 3.11
N LYS A 147 5.66 3.69 1.92
CA LYS A 147 4.99 3.12 0.74
C LYS A 147 4.47 1.71 1.01
N GLN A 148 5.26 0.84 1.65
CA GLN A 148 4.79 -0.51 1.99
C GLN A 148 3.70 -0.48 3.06
N ALA A 149 3.80 0.41 4.06
CA ALA A 149 2.74 0.58 5.06
C ALA A 149 1.40 1.02 4.43
N MET A 150 1.43 2.00 3.53
CA MET A 150 0.25 2.45 2.78
C MET A 150 -0.38 1.31 1.97
N LEU A 151 0.44 0.54 1.25
CA LEU A 151 0.00 -0.61 0.46
C LEU A 151 -0.62 -1.70 1.32
N LEU A 152 -0.02 -2.03 2.46
CA LEU A 152 -0.52 -3.03 3.39
C LEU A 152 -1.86 -2.61 3.99
N ASN A 153 -2.00 -1.34 4.38
CA ASN A 153 -3.25 -0.81 4.90
C ASN A 153 -4.35 -0.80 3.83
N ALA A 154 -4.05 -0.34 2.61
CA ALA A 154 -4.98 -0.40 1.49
C ALA A 154 -5.38 -1.84 1.11
N ASN A 155 -4.45 -2.80 1.23
CA ASN A 155 -4.74 -4.23 1.00
C ASN A 155 -5.70 -4.79 2.06
N ARG A 156 -5.48 -4.41 3.32
CA ARG A 156 -6.36 -4.78 4.42
C ARG A 156 -7.76 -4.20 4.24
N GLU A 157 -7.86 -2.91 3.91
CA GLU A 157 -9.15 -2.28 3.60
C GLU A 157 -9.85 -2.94 2.42
N SER A 158 -9.11 -3.28 1.36
CA SER A 158 -9.66 -4.00 0.20
C SER A 158 -10.19 -5.39 0.58
N TYR A 159 -9.52 -6.08 1.51
CA TYR A 159 -9.95 -7.38 2.01
C TYR A 159 -11.18 -7.29 2.92
N ASP A 160 -11.22 -6.31 3.81
CA ASP A 160 -12.36 -6.09 4.69
C ASP A 160 -13.61 -5.67 3.89
N ASP A 161 -13.49 -4.74 2.93
CA ASP A 161 -14.56 -4.41 1.96
C ASP A 161 -15.08 -5.65 1.22
N TRP A 162 -14.18 -6.55 0.81
CA TRP A 162 -14.54 -7.78 0.12
C TRP A 162 -15.32 -8.71 1.05
N ARG A 163 -14.87 -8.89 2.30
CA ARG A 163 -15.56 -9.74 3.28
C ARG A 163 -16.94 -9.22 3.63
N GLU A 164 -17.10 -7.91 3.80
CA GLU A 164 -18.41 -7.30 4.05
C GLU A 164 -19.38 -7.55 2.90
N LYS A 165 -18.93 -7.37 1.65
CA LYS A 165 -19.76 -7.66 0.47
C LYS A 165 -20.17 -9.13 0.40
N VAL A 166 -19.25 -10.05 0.67
CA VAL A 166 -19.57 -11.49 0.71
C VAL A 166 -20.57 -11.79 1.81
N PHE A 167 -20.39 -11.25 3.01
CA PHE A 167 -21.29 -11.44 4.14
C PHE A 167 -22.71 -10.93 3.86
N ILE A 168 -22.85 -9.77 3.21
CA ILE A 168 -24.15 -9.22 2.78
C ILE A 168 -24.82 -10.17 1.78
N ILE A 169 -24.08 -10.67 0.80
CA ILE A 169 -24.63 -11.60 -0.22
C ILE A 169 -25.10 -12.90 0.43
N THR A 170 -24.33 -13.48 1.35
CA THR A 170 -24.67 -14.75 2.02
C THR A 170 -25.80 -14.66 3.04
N ASN A 171 -26.15 -13.48 3.55
CA ASN A 171 -27.29 -13.29 4.46
C ASN A 171 -28.56 -12.80 3.74
N LEU A 172 -28.47 -12.54 2.44
CA LEU A 172 -29.59 -12.18 1.56
C LEU A 172 -29.99 -13.34 0.62
N SER A 173 -29.39 -14.52 0.78
CA SER A 173 -29.74 -15.77 0.09
C SER A 173 -30.26 -16.80 1.07
#